data_AF-A0A379TJC1-F1
#
_entry.id   AF-A0A379TJC1-F1
#
_cell.length_a   1.000
_cell.length_b   1.000
_cell.length_c   1.000
_cell.angle_alpha   90.00
_cell.angle_beta   90.00
_cell.angle_gamma   90.00
#
_symmetry.space_group_name_H-M   'P 1'
#
loop_
_entity.id
_entity.type
_entity.pdbx_description
1 polymer ?
#
loop_
_entity_poly.entity_id
_entity_poly.type
_entity_poly.pdbx_seq_one_letter_code
_entity_poly.pdbx_strand_id
1 'polypeptide(L)'
;MRNDEGRRIRQAFIAPEDYLIVSADYSQIELRIMAHLSRDKGLLTAFAEGKDIHRATAAEVFGLPLDSVTGEQRRSAKAINFWPDLRYERLWSFSPA
;
A
#
# COMPACT_ATOMS: atom_id res chain seq x y z
N MET A 1 -1.08 -11.48 9.44
CA MET A 1 -2.06 -10.90 10.40
C MET A 1 -1.35 -10.06 11.45
N ARG A 2 -1.79 -8.81 11.68
CA ARG A 2 -1.32 -7.97 12.80
C ARG A 2 -2.30 -8.08 13.97
N ASN A 3 -2.41 -9.26 14.55
CA ASN A 3 -3.19 -9.54 15.76
C ASN A 3 -2.28 -10.09 16.86
N ASP A 4 -2.79 -10.18 18.08
CA ASP A 4 -2.01 -10.64 19.24
C ASP A 4 -1.49 -12.06 19.06
N GLU A 5 -2.31 -12.95 18.52
CA GLU A 5 -1.91 -14.32 18.25
C GLU A 5 -0.76 -14.41 17.23
N GLY A 6 -0.85 -13.65 16.14
CA GLY A 6 0.22 -13.55 15.15
C GLY A 6 1.48 -12.85 15.68
N ARG A 7 1.40 -12.06 16.76
CA ARG A 7 2.59 -11.56 17.48
C ARG A 7 3.24 -12.67 18.30
N ARG A 8 2.45 -13.48 19.02
CA ARG A 8 2.94 -14.59 19.86
C ARG A 8 3.66 -15.64 19.04
N ILE A 9 3.11 -16.02 17.87
CA ILE A 9 3.77 -16.99 16.97
C ILE A 9 5.15 -16.48 16.51
N ARG A 10 5.28 -15.18 16.21
CA ARG A 10 6.55 -14.59 15.78
C ARG A 10 7.62 -14.58 16.87
N GLN A 11 7.24 -14.59 18.14
CA GLN A 11 8.18 -14.64 19.27
C GLN A 11 8.86 -16.00 19.40
N ALA A 12 8.33 -17.06 18.80
CA ALA A 12 8.95 -18.39 18.81
C ALA A 12 10.20 -18.48 17.93
N PHE A 13 10.38 -17.54 16.99
CA PHE A 13 11.55 -17.48 16.12
C PHE A 13 12.65 -16.64 16.78
N ILE A 14 13.62 -17.32 17.41
CA ILE A 14 14.75 -16.70 18.09
C ILE A 14 16.06 -16.95 17.33
N ALA A 15 16.97 -15.99 17.39
CA ALA A 15 18.33 -16.18 16.89
C ALA A 15 19.12 -17.08 17.87
N PRO A 16 20.08 -17.87 17.39
CA PRO A 16 21.07 -18.52 18.24
C PRO A 16 21.89 -17.50 19.05
N GLU A 17 22.58 -17.98 20.10
CA GLU A 17 23.51 -17.18 20.89
C GLU A 17 24.58 -16.55 19.97
N ASP A 18 24.92 -15.28 20.23
CA ASP A 18 25.80 -14.44 19.40
C ASP A 18 25.30 -14.08 17.98
N TYR A 19 24.04 -14.40 17.63
CA TYR A 19 23.42 -14.02 16.36
C TYR A 19 22.22 -13.06 16.54
N LEU A 20 21.85 -12.39 15.45
CA LEU A 20 20.67 -11.52 15.37
C LEU A 20 19.81 -11.88 14.15
N ILE A 21 18.49 -11.77 14.29
CA ILE A 21 17.55 -11.84 13.17
C ILE A 21 17.38 -10.43 12.60
N VAL A 22 17.62 -10.27 11.30
CA VAL A 22 17.33 -9.04 10.56
C VAL A 22 16.05 -9.23 9.76
N SER A 23 15.11 -8.29 9.92
CA SER A 23 13.90 -8.23 9.10
C SER A 23 13.94 -6.96 8.26
N ALA A 24 13.78 -7.12 6.95
CA ALA A 24 13.63 -6.04 6.00
C ALA A 24 12.36 -6.29 5.18
N ASP A 25 11.52 -5.27 5.09
CA ASP A 25 10.28 -5.29 4.31
C ASP A 25 10.28 -4.04 3.41
N TYR A 26 9.93 -4.22 2.15
CA TYR A 26 9.89 -3.13 1.19
C TYR A 26 8.69 -2.23 1.49
N SER A 27 8.95 -0.96 1.79
CA SER A 27 7.88 0.01 2.01
C SER A 27 7.04 0.20 0.76
N GLN A 28 5.76 -0.18 0.85
CA GLN A 28 4.72 0.10 -0.14
C GLN A 28 5.03 -0.47 -1.54
N ILE A 29 5.62 -1.67 -1.62
CA ILE A 29 6.10 -2.28 -2.86
C ILE A 29 5.02 -2.41 -3.95
N GLU A 30 3.79 -2.77 -3.58
CA GLU A 30 2.67 -2.92 -4.53
C GLU A 30 2.31 -1.60 -5.21
N LEU A 31 2.23 -0.51 -4.43
CA LEU A 31 1.95 0.82 -4.97
C LEU A 31 3.12 1.34 -5.82
N ARG A 32 4.38 1.00 -5.47
CA ARG A 32 5.54 1.32 -6.30
C ARG A 32 5.50 0.60 -7.64
N ILE A 33 5.10 -0.66 -7.64
CA ILE A 33 4.88 -1.44 -8.87
C ILE A 33 3.76 -0.82 -9.68
N MET A 34 2.62 -0.47 -9.06
CA MET A 34 1.49 0.17 -9.73
C MET A 34 1.89 1.50 -10.38
N ALA A 35 2.59 2.39 -9.67
CA ALA A 35 3.08 3.65 -10.21
C ALA A 35 4.03 3.45 -11.40
N HIS A 36 4.87 2.42 -11.35
CA HIS A 36 5.79 2.09 -12.43
C HIS A 36 5.07 1.55 -13.67
N LEU A 37 4.09 0.65 -13.48
CA LEU A 37 3.34 0.03 -14.56
C LEU A 37 2.32 0.98 -15.20
N SER A 38 1.60 1.77 -14.39
CA SER A 38 0.60 2.73 -14.87
C SER A 38 1.23 3.98 -15.50
N ARG A 39 2.49 4.28 -15.16
CA ARG A 39 3.19 5.52 -15.52
C ARG A 39 2.44 6.78 -15.06
N ASP A 40 1.56 6.64 -14.06
CA ASP A 40 0.78 7.74 -13.56
C ASP A 40 1.68 8.80 -12.93
N LYS A 41 1.60 10.03 -13.46
CA LYS A 41 2.46 11.13 -13.01
C LYS A 41 2.15 11.53 -11.57
N GLY A 42 0.90 11.39 -11.13
CA GLY A 42 0.48 11.71 -9.76
C GLY A 42 1.16 10.79 -8.74
N LEU A 43 1.07 9.48 -8.96
CA LEU A 43 1.69 8.46 -8.13
C LEU A 43 3.21 8.53 -8.16
N LEU A 44 3.82 8.68 -9.35
CA LEU A 44 5.27 8.82 -9.48
C LEU A 44 5.78 10.04 -8.70
N THR A 45 5.11 11.18 -8.82
CA THR A 45 5.46 12.41 -8.09
C THR A 45 5.23 12.24 -6.58
N ALA A 46 4.13 11.62 -6.17
CA ALA A 46 3.85 11.35 -4.77
C ALA A 46 4.90 10.45 -4.12
N PHE A 47 5.41 9.46 -4.85
CA PHE A 47 6.54 8.62 -4.42
C PHE A 47 7.86 9.38 -4.38
N ALA A 48 8.14 10.24 -5.36
CA ALA A 48 9.36 11.03 -5.43
C ALA A 48 9.44 12.09 -4.31
N GLU A 49 8.29 12.68 -3.94
CA GLU A 49 8.20 13.74 -2.93
C GLU A 49 7.91 13.21 -1.51
N GLY A 50 7.77 11.89 -1.33
CA GLY A 50 7.51 11.29 -0.01
C GLY A 50 6.13 11.63 0.59
N LYS A 51 5.14 11.92 -0.26
CA LYS A 51 3.77 12.26 0.17
C LYS A 51 3.05 11.05 0.77
N ASP A 52 1.98 11.26 1.54
CA ASP A 52 1.13 10.16 2.02
C ASP A 52 0.30 9.57 0.86
N ILE A 53 0.85 8.55 0.25
CA ILE A 53 0.27 7.88 -0.93
C ILE A 53 -1.03 7.19 -0.59
N HIS A 54 -1.20 6.70 0.64
CA HIS A 54 -2.46 6.08 1.03
C HIS A 54 -3.60 7.10 1.09
N ARG A 55 -3.30 8.34 1.50
CA ARG A 55 -4.27 9.44 1.39
C ARG A 55 -4.52 9.83 -0.06
N ALA A 56 -3.50 9.87 -0.90
CA ALA A 56 -3.64 10.17 -2.32
C ALA A 56 -4.51 9.13 -3.05
N THR A 57 -4.21 7.83 -2.85
CA THR A 57 -5.01 6.75 -3.44
C THR A 57 -6.41 6.70 -2.85
N ALA A 58 -6.60 6.98 -1.56
CA ALA A 58 -7.95 7.07 -0.99
C ALA A 58 -8.73 8.26 -1.59
N ALA A 59 -8.12 9.43 -1.69
CA ALA A 59 -8.73 10.60 -2.32
C ALA A 59 -9.20 10.30 -3.75
N GLU A 60 -8.39 9.60 -4.53
CA GLU A 60 -8.73 9.19 -5.90
C GLU A 60 -9.85 8.13 -5.93
N VAL A 61 -9.73 7.07 -5.11
CA VAL A 61 -10.71 5.97 -5.06
C VAL A 61 -12.09 6.43 -4.56
N PHE A 62 -12.12 7.38 -3.63
CA PHE A 62 -13.34 7.92 -3.03
C PHE A 62 -13.81 9.24 -3.66
N GLY A 63 -13.04 9.83 -4.58
CA GLY A 63 -13.35 11.12 -5.21
C GLY A 63 -13.40 12.30 -4.23
N LEU A 64 -12.55 12.30 -3.19
CA LEU A 64 -12.53 13.31 -2.14
C LEU A 64 -11.24 14.14 -2.17
N PRO A 65 -11.24 15.40 -1.71
CA PRO A 65 -10.02 16.16 -1.46
C PRO A 65 -9.09 15.43 -0.47
N LEU A 66 -7.78 15.54 -0.66
CA LEU A 66 -6.74 14.92 0.18
C LEU A 66 -6.98 15.15 1.68
N ASP A 67 -7.40 16.36 2.04
CA ASP A 67 -7.60 16.80 3.43
C ASP A 67 -8.86 16.21 4.05
N SER A 68 -9.83 15.82 3.23
CA SER A 68 -11.10 15.21 3.64
C SER A 68 -11.00 13.68 3.82
N VAL A 69 -9.86 13.08 3.49
CA VAL A 69 -9.64 11.63 3.69
C VAL A 69 -9.55 11.29 5.17
N THR A 70 -10.46 10.44 5.63
CA THR A 70 -10.47 9.96 7.01
C THR A 70 -9.41 8.87 7.23
N GLY A 71 -9.02 8.66 8.49
CA GLY A 71 -8.09 7.59 8.86
C GLY A 71 -8.60 6.19 8.51
N GLU A 72 -9.92 5.99 8.49
CA GLU A 72 -10.54 4.75 8.04
C GLU A 72 -10.43 4.56 6.53
N GLN A 73 -10.78 5.57 5.73
CA GLN A 73 -10.63 5.54 4.28
C GLN A 73 -9.19 5.31 3.84
N ARG A 74 -8.22 5.94 4.54
CA ARG A 74 -6.79 5.70 4.36
C ARG A 74 -6.40 4.25 4.61
N ARG A 75 -6.95 3.62 5.67
CA ARG A 75 -6.72 2.19 5.97
C ARG A 75 -7.38 1.29 4.93
N SER A 76 -8.58 1.63 4.48
CA SER A 76 -9.29 0.87 3.44
C SER A 76 -8.58 0.96 2.10
N ALA A 77 -8.00 2.11 1.73
CA ALA A 77 -7.15 2.22 0.54
C ALA A 77 -5.94 1.28 0.58
N LYS A 78 -5.37 1.02 1.77
CA LYS A 78 -4.34 -0.03 1.92
C LYS A 78 -4.89 -1.42 1.57
N ALA A 79 -6.11 -1.74 1.98
CA ALA A 79 -6.74 -3.05 1.71
C ALA A 79 -7.21 -3.20 0.25
N ILE A 80 -7.69 -2.13 -0.37
CA ILE A 80 -8.11 -2.10 -1.78
C ILE A 80 -6.92 -2.34 -2.72
N ASN A 81 -5.73 -1.82 -2.38
CA ASN A 81 -4.50 -2.11 -3.12
C ASN A 81 -3.97 -3.53 -2.88
N PHE A 82 -4.40 -4.21 -1.81
CA PHE A 82 -3.90 -5.51 -1.36
C PHE A 82 -4.62 -6.71 -2.00
N TRP A 83 -5.73 -6.49 -2.72
CA TRP A 83 -6.50 -7.57 -3.35
C TRP A 83 -6.39 -7.51 -4.87
N PRO A 84 -5.73 -8.48 -5.53
CA PRO A 84 -5.60 -8.50 -6.99
C PRO A 84 -6.93 -8.68 -7.75
N ASP A 85 -8.05 -8.89 -7.08
CA ASP A 85 -9.24 -9.47 -7.73
C ASP A 85 -10.46 -8.54 -7.86
N LEU A 86 -10.51 -7.38 -7.20
CA LEU A 86 -11.81 -6.66 -7.10
C LEU A 86 -12.00 -5.42 -7.98
N ARG A 87 -10.99 -4.95 -8.73
CA ARG A 87 -11.16 -3.79 -9.64
C ARG A 87 -10.27 -3.75 -10.90
N TYR A 88 -9.65 -4.86 -11.33
CA TYR A 88 -8.87 -4.83 -12.57
C TYR A 88 -9.72 -4.47 -13.80
N GLU A 89 -11.00 -4.85 -13.85
CA GLU A 89 -11.86 -4.54 -15.01
C GLU A 89 -12.28 -3.07 -15.13
N ARG A 90 -12.22 -2.27 -14.06
CA ARG A 90 -12.75 -0.89 -14.07
C ARG A 90 -11.68 0.19 -14.29
N LEU A 91 -10.41 -0.12 -14.05
CA LEU A 91 -9.30 0.81 -14.31
C LEU A 91 -8.71 0.66 -15.73
N TRP A 92 -8.87 -0.51 -16.36
CA TRP A 92 -8.41 -0.78 -17.74
C TRP A 92 -9.45 -0.48 -18.82
N SER A 93 -10.64 0.00 -18.47
CA SER A 93 -11.71 0.37 -19.43
C SER A 93 -11.61 1.81 -19.96
N PHE A 94 -10.59 2.57 -19.56
CA PHE A 94 -10.26 3.88 -20.14
C PHE A 94 -8.88 3.83 -20.79
N SER A 95 -8.79 3.18 -21.94
CA SER A 95 -7.79 3.50 -22.96
C SER A 95 -8.51 3.91 -24.24
N PRO A 96 -8.49 5.20 -24.63
CA PRO A 96 -8.53 5.58 -26.02
C PRO A 96 -7.12 5.93 -26.51
N ALA A 97 -6.76 5.28 -27.62
CA ALA A 97 -5.53 5.40 -28.44
C ALA A 97 -4.31 4.58 -28.01
#